data_AF-A0AAW0IAM3-F1
#
_entry.id   AF-A0AAW0IAM3-F1
#
_cell.length_a   1.000
_cell.length_b   1.000
_cell.length_c   1.000
_cell.angle_alpha   90.00
_cell.angle_beta   90.00
_cell.angle_gamma   90.00
#
_symmetry.space_group_name_H-M   'P 1'
#
loop_
_entity.id
_entity.type
_entity.pdbx_description
1 polymer ?
#
loop_
_entity_poly.entity_id
_entity_poly.type
_entity_poly.pdbx_seq_one_letter_code
_entity_poly.pdbx_strand_id
1 'polypeptide(L)'
;MDPRKVSELRAFVKMCKQDPSVLHTEEMRFLREWVESMGGKVPPATHKPKSEDNVKEEKRDNKTEESIKTDEPSSEESDLEIDNEGVIEPDTDAPQEMGDENGEITEEMMDQANEKKGAAIEALNDGELQKELTYSLMPSN
;
A
#
# COMPACT_ATOMS: atom_id res chain seq x y z
N MET A 1 9.09 10.31 -10.50
CA MET A 1 8.88 9.00 -11.17
C MET A 1 10.19 8.59 -11.84
N ASP A 2 10.64 7.35 -11.64
CA ASP A 2 11.84 6.82 -12.29
C ASP A 2 11.57 6.68 -13.82
N PRO A 3 12.44 7.22 -14.70
CA PRO A 3 12.28 7.10 -16.15
C PRO A 3 12.14 5.66 -16.66
N ARG A 4 12.77 4.69 -15.99
CA ARG A 4 12.71 3.26 -16.35
C ARG A 4 11.31 2.70 -16.13
N LYS A 5 10.70 2.99 -14.98
CA LYS A 5 9.31 2.59 -14.66
C LYS A 5 8.31 3.20 -15.63
N VAL A 6 8.54 4.44 -16.08
CA VAL A 6 7.70 5.08 -17.11
C VAL A 6 7.84 4.36 -18.46
N SER A 7 9.05 3.92 -18.82
CA SER A 7 9.29 3.14 -20.04
C SER A 7 8.61 1.77 -20.01
N GLU A 8 8.70 1.06 -18.88
CA GLU A 8 8.02 -0.23 -18.66
C GLU A 8 6.50 -0.09 -18.76
N LEU A 9 5.93 0.94 -18.12
CA LEU A 9 4.49 1.22 -18.21
C LEU A 9 4.06 1.50 -19.66
N ARG A 10 4.85 2.26 -20.42
CA ARG A 10 4.57 2.51 -21.85
C ARG A 10 4.59 1.21 -22.67
N ALA A 11 5.54 0.32 -22.38
CA ALA A 11 5.61 -0.99 -23.03
C ALA A 11 4.39 -1.86 -22.68
N PHE A 12 3.97 -1.88 -21.42
CA PHE A 12 2.78 -2.58 -20.96
C PHE A 12 1.50 -2.07 -21.64
N VAL A 13 1.31 -0.75 -21.71
CA VAL A 13 0.16 -0.15 -22.41
C VAL A 13 0.17 -0.53 -23.90
N LYS A 14 1.35 -0.61 -24.53
CA LYS A 14 1.47 -1.07 -25.91
C LYS A 14 1.05 -2.54 -26.05
N MET A 15 1.42 -3.40 -25.09
CA MET A 15 1.02 -4.81 -25.05
C MET A 15 -0.51 -4.96 -24.91
N CYS A 16 -1.14 -4.20 -24.01
CA CYS A 16 -2.60 -4.21 -23.82
C CYS A 16 -3.37 -3.82 -25.10
N LYS A 17 -2.80 -2.92 -25.91
CA LYS A 17 -3.39 -2.53 -27.21
C LYS A 17 -3.26 -3.63 -28.27
N GLN A 18 -2.23 -4.47 -28.16
CA GLN A 18 -1.98 -5.57 -29.10
C GLN A 18 -2.80 -6.80 -28.74
N ASP A 19 -2.90 -7.10 -27.44
CA ASP A 19 -3.68 -8.20 -26.91
C ASP A 19 -4.52 -7.70 -25.73
N PRO A 20 -5.79 -7.35 -25.95
CA PRO A 20 -6.69 -6.92 -24.88
C PRO A 20 -6.95 -8.02 -23.84
N SER A 21 -6.68 -9.29 -24.16
CA SER A 21 -6.92 -10.43 -23.26
C SER A 21 -6.11 -10.33 -21.97
N VAL A 22 -4.96 -9.65 -21.99
CA VAL A 22 -4.15 -9.39 -20.79
C VAL A 22 -4.92 -8.57 -19.75
N LEU A 23 -5.82 -7.69 -20.21
CA LEU A 23 -6.67 -6.89 -19.34
C LEU A 23 -7.86 -7.68 -18.79
N HIS A 24 -8.03 -8.97 -19.12
CA HIS A 24 -9.12 -9.83 -18.60
C HIS A 24 -8.64 -10.83 -17.53
N THR A 25 -7.36 -10.81 -17.15
CA THR A 25 -6.86 -11.65 -16.05
C THR A 25 -7.35 -11.13 -14.70
N GLU A 26 -7.38 -11.99 -13.68
CA GLU A 26 -7.78 -11.60 -12.33
C GLU A 26 -6.88 -10.52 -11.74
N GLU A 27 -5.57 -10.62 -11.97
CA GLU A 27 -4.57 -9.63 -11.52
C GLU A 27 -4.79 -8.23 -12.10
N MET A 28 -5.41 -8.11 -13.29
CA MET A 28 -5.68 -6.82 -13.93
C MET A 28 -7.06 -6.25 -13.58
N ARG A 29 -7.79 -6.86 -12.63
CA ARG A 29 -9.14 -6.42 -12.20
C ARG A 29 -9.13 -4.96 -11.71
N PHE A 30 -8.18 -4.60 -10.85
CA PHE A 30 -8.04 -3.22 -10.34
C PHE A 30 -7.87 -2.19 -11.47
N LEU A 31 -7.17 -2.56 -12.55
CA LEU A 31 -6.94 -1.66 -13.68
C LEU A 31 -8.21 -1.48 -14.52
N ARG A 32 -9.02 -2.54 -14.67
CA ARG A 32 -10.34 -2.46 -15.32
C ARG A 32 -11.27 -1.55 -14.53
N GLU A 33 -11.39 -1.76 -13.23
CA GLU A 33 -12.22 -0.96 -12.33
C GLU A 33 -11.80 0.52 -12.36
N TRP A 34 -10.50 0.80 -12.36
CA TRP A 34 -10.00 2.16 -12.50
C TRP A 34 -10.39 2.79 -13.85
N VAL A 35 -10.27 2.05 -14.96
CA VAL A 35 -10.70 2.53 -16.28
C VAL A 35 -12.21 2.77 -16.33
N GLU A 36 -13.00 1.89 -15.73
CA GLU A 36 -14.47 2.02 -15.64
C GLU A 36 -14.90 3.19 -14.76
N SER A 37 -14.17 3.48 -13.67
CA SER A 37 -14.41 4.64 -12.81
C SER A 37 -14.25 5.96 -13.57
N MET A 38 -13.39 5.99 -14.60
CA MET A 38 -13.21 7.12 -15.51
C MET A 38 -14.21 7.12 -16.69
N GLY A 39 -15.19 6.21 -16.69
CA GLY A 39 -16.18 6.04 -17.76
C GLY A 39 -15.64 5.33 -19.01
N GLY A 40 -14.44 4.75 -18.94
CA GLY A 40 -13.87 3.93 -19.99
C GLY A 40 -14.47 2.53 -20.02
N LYS A 41 -14.42 1.86 -21.18
CA LYS A 41 -14.76 0.44 -21.31
C LYS A 41 -13.56 -0.31 -21.86
N VAL A 42 -13.23 -1.45 -21.26
CA VAL A 42 -12.13 -2.30 -21.70
C VAL A 42 -12.61 -3.15 -22.90
N PRO A 43 -11.82 -3.28 -23.99
CA PRO A 43 -12.20 -4.10 -25.13
C PRO A 43 -12.42 -5.56 -24.72
N PRO A 44 -13.37 -6.29 -25.34
CA PRO A 44 -13.57 -7.71 -25.05
C PRO A 44 -12.31 -8.53 -25.37
N ALA A 45 -12.07 -9.60 -24.62
CA ALA A 45 -10.95 -10.50 -24.87
C ALA A 45 -11.03 -11.03 -26.30
N THR A 46 -9.94 -10.95 -27.05
CA THR A 46 -9.88 -11.55 -28.38
C THR A 46 -9.85 -13.06 -28.20
N HIS A 47 -11.03 -13.70 -28.34
CA HIS A 47 -11.16 -15.16 -28.33
C HIS A 47 -10.22 -15.78 -29.37
N LYS A 48 -9.14 -16.42 -28.92
CA LYS A 48 -8.52 -17.53 -29.64
C LYS A 48 -9.25 -18.81 -29.20
N PRO A 49 -9.76 -19.62 -30.14
CA PRO A 49 -10.71 -20.67 -29.82
C PRO A 49 -10.02 -21.84 -29.11
N LYS A 50 -10.53 -22.21 -27.94
CA LYS A 50 -10.62 -23.62 -27.55
C LYS A 50 -12.11 -23.98 -27.65
N SER A 51 -12.37 -24.78 -28.67
CA SER A 51 -13.54 -25.62 -28.92
C SER A 51 -14.31 -26.06 -27.67
N GLU A 52 -15.61 -25.75 -27.63
CA GLU A 52 -16.68 -26.77 -27.68
C GLU A 52 -18.04 -26.13 -28.01
N ASP A 53 -18.61 -26.69 -29.07
CA ASP A 53 -19.98 -26.77 -29.57
C ASP A 53 -20.91 -25.56 -29.81
N ASN A 54 -21.51 -25.62 -31.01
CA ASN A 54 -22.60 -24.81 -31.54
C ASN A 54 -23.89 -25.06 -30.71
N VAL A 55 -24.90 -24.21 -30.65
CA VAL A 55 -25.96 -24.07 -31.67
C VAL A 55 -26.98 -23.03 -31.14
N LYS A 56 -27.20 -21.97 -31.94
CA LYS A 56 -28.50 -21.30 -32.26
C LYS A 56 -29.22 -20.39 -31.25
N GLU A 57 -29.22 -19.10 -31.62
CA GLU A 57 -30.38 -18.22 -31.86
C GLU A 57 -31.66 -18.26 -30.98
N GLU A 58 -32.05 -17.03 -30.62
CA GLU A 58 -33.41 -16.50 -30.40
C GLU A 58 -34.18 -16.76 -29.09
N LYS A 59 -34.42 -15.64 -28.39
CA LYS A 59 -35.65 -15.23 -27.67
C LYS A 59 -36.50 -16.31 -26.99
N ARG A 60 -36.69 -16.15 -25.67
CA ARG A 60 -38.01 -15.96 -25.04
C ARG A 60 -37.90 -15.64 -23.54
N ASP A 61 -38.69 -14.64 -23.13
CA ASP A 61 -39.17 -14.43 -21.77
C ASP A 61 -39.69 -15.73 -21.14
N ASN A 62 -39.24 -16.03 -19.92
CA ASN A 62 -40.15 -16.27 -18.80
C ASN A 62 -39.40 -16.34 -17.46
N LYS A 63 -39.86 -15.48 -16.56
CA LYS A 63 -39.83 -15.50 -15.08
C LYS A 63 -39.83 -16.91 -14.46
N THR A 64 -38.96 -17.15 -13.47
CA THR A 64 -39.29 -17.60 -12.09
C THR A 64 -38.00 -17.76 -11.27
N GLU A 65 -38.08 -17.29 -10.02
CA GLU A 65 -37.12 -17.41 -8.91
C GLU A 65 -36.58 -18.84 -8.71
N GLU A 66 -35.30 -19.00 -8.33
CA GLU A 66 -34.92 -19.43 -6.98
C GLU A 66 -33.39 -19.40 -6.78
N SER A 67 -33.00 -18.77 -5.68
CA SER A 67 -31.73 -18.86 -4.96
C SER A 67 -30.90 -20.14 -5.18
N ILE A 68 -29.68 -19.99 -5.69
CA ILE A 68 -28.51 -20.73 -5.16
C ILE A 68 -27.31 -19.79 -5.16
N LYS A 69 -26.85 -19.47 -3.95
CA LYS A 69 -25.53 -18.90 -3.64
C LYS A 69 -24.46 -19.66 -4.40
N THR A 70 -23.61 -18.96 -5.13
CA THR A 70 -22.25 -19.45 -5.37
C THR A 70 -21.35 -18.27 -5.14
N ASP A 71 -20.92 -18.15 -3.87
CA ASP A 71 -19.65 -17.52 -3.51
C ASP A 71 -18.62 -17.90 -4.58
N GLU A 72 -18.21 -16.92 -5.38
CA GLU A 72 -16.95 -16.97 -6.12
C GLU A 72 -15.89 -17.27 -5.06
N PRO A 73 -15.07 -18.34 -5.18
CA PRO A 73 -13.98 -18.53 -4.24
C PRO A 73 -13.12 -17.28 -4.37
N SER A 74 -13.11 -16.47 -3.30
CA SER A 74 -12.14 -15.40 -3.09
C SER A 74 -10.81 -15.93 -3.60
N SER A 75 -10.31 -15.32 -4.68
CA SER A 75 -8.99 -15.62 -5.25
C SER A 75 -8.05 -15.87 -4.09
N GLU A 76 -7.45 -17.05 -4.08
CA GLU A 76 -6.48 -17.51 -3.11
C GLU A 76 -5.31 -16.49 -3.21
N GLU A 77 -5.42 -15.38 -2.48
CA GLU A 77 -4.34 -14.42 -2.25
C GLU A 77 -3.16 -15.31 -1.92
N SER A 78 -2.11 -15.26 -2.75
CA SER A 78 -0.95 -16.11 -2.57
C SER A 78 -0.53 -15.98 -1.11
N ASP A 79 -0.75 -17.03 -0.33
CA ASP A 79 -0.34 -17.12 1.07
C ASP A 79 1.19 -17.24 1.05
N LEU A 80 1.82 -16.10 0.75
CA LEU A 80 3.24 -15.91 0.90
C LEU A 80 3.43 -15.87 2.40
N GLU A 81 3.94 -16.96 2.95
CA GLU A 81 4.40 -17.02 4.34
C GLU A 81 5.42 -15.89 4.54
N ILE A 82 4.97 -14.76 5.07
CA ILE A 82 5.86 -13.64 5.43
C ILE A 82 6.61 -14.10 6.67
N ASP A 83 7.93 -14.16 6.55
CA ASP A 83 8.79 -14.41 7.69
C ASP A 83 8.59 -13.30 8.74
N ASN A 84 8.17 -13.69 9.93
CA ASN A 84 7.97 -12.80 11.06
C ASN A 84 9.19 -12.77 12.00
N GLU A 85 10.34 -13.35 11.59
CA GLU A 85 11.58 -13.27 12.35
C GLU A 85 11.99 -11.80 12.55
N GLY A 86 12.06 -11.38 13.81
CA GLY A 86 12.38 -10.00 14.20
C GLY A 86 11.19 -9.05 14.31
N VAL A 87 9.96 -9.50 14.08
CA VAL A 87 8.75 -8.69 14.35
C VAL A 87 8.53 -8.61 15.87
N ILE A 88 8.47 -7.40 16.39
CA ILE A 88 8.17 -7.12 17.80
C ILE A 88 6.73 -6.61 17.96
N GLU A 89 6.18 -6.78 19.16
CA GLU A 89 4.87 -6.21 19.50
C GLU A 89 4.90 -4.68 19.43
N PRO A 90 3.77 -4.04 19.09
CA PRO A 90 3.68 -2.59 19.11
C PRO A 90 3.87 -2.07 20.53
N ASP A 91 4.53 -0.91 20.64
CA ASP A 91 4.63 -0.20 21.90
C ASP A 91 3.25 0.32 22.34
N THR A 92 2.97 0.23 23.63
CA THR A 92 1.74 0.71 24.28
C THR A 92 1.98 1.86 25.25
N ASP A 93 3.21 2.38 25.28
CA ASP A 93 3.60 3.48 26.14
C ASP A 93 2.86 4.79 25.79
N ALA A 94 2.82 5.70 26.76
CA ALA A 94 2.25 7.01 26.55
C ALA A 94 3.06 7.78 25.47
N PRO A 95 2.42 8.69 24.71
CA PRO A 95 3.13 9.55 23.78
C PRO A 95 4.28 10.29 24.48
N GLN A 96 5.44 10.35 23.82
CA GLN A 96 6.59 11.09 24.33
C GLN A 96 6.29 12.59 24.42
N GLU A 97 6.95 13.27 25.37
CA GLU A 97 6.83 14.72 25.54
C GLU A 97 7.50 15.47 24.38
N MET A 98 6.74 16.28 23.65
CA MET A 98 7.22 17.01 22.46
C MET A 98 7.53 18.49 22.71
N GLY A 99 7.50 18.95 23.97
CA GLY A 99 7.63 20.36 24.33
C GLY A 99 6.45 21.24 23.88
N ASP A 100 6.62 22.56 23.98
CA ASP A 100 5.64 23.56 23.53
C ASP A 100 6.02 24.15 22.18
N GLU A 101 5.17 23.95 21.16
CA GLU A 101 5.38 24.49 19.81
C GLU A 101 5.28 26.03 19.76
N ASN A 102 4.56 26.64 20.70
CA ASN A 102 4.38 28.10 20.76
C ASN A 102 5.29 28.80 21.78
N GLY A 103 6.15 28.03 22.46
CA GLY A 103 7.09 28.56 23.44
C GLY A 103 8.11 29.49 22.78
N GLU A 104 8.41 30.62 23.41
CA GLU A 104 9.46 31.51 22.95
C GLU A 104 10.84 30.88 23.22
N ILE A 105 11.64 30.71 22.17
CA ILE A 105 12.99 30.15 22.29
C ILE A 105 13.95 31.31 22.60
N THR A 106 14.41 31.38 23.84
CA THR A 106 15.42 32.35 24.28
C THR A 106 16.84 31.86 23.96
N GLU A 107 17.83 32.76 23.98
CA GLU A 107 19.24 32.42 23.78
C GLU A 107 19.77 31.46 24.87
N GLU A 108 19.35 31.66 26.12
CA GLU A 108 19.71 30.77 27.24
C GLU A 108 19.16 29.35 27.05
N MET A 109 17.92 29.23 26.55
CA MET A 109 17.30 27.94 26.22
C MET A 109 18.06 27.22 25.10
N MET A 110 18.58 27.96 24.11
CA MET A 110 19.38 27.39 23.02
C MET A 110 20.70 26.81 23.53
N ASP A 111 21.39 27.54 24.42
CA ASP A 111 22.64 27.08 25.02
C ASP A 111 22.43 25.83 25.87
N GLN A 112 21.39 25.82 26.72
CA GLN A 112 21.03 24.64 27.52
C GLN A 112 20.67 23.42 26.67
N ALA A 113 19.92 23.63 25.57
CA ALA A 113 19.58 22.55 24.65
C ALA A 113 20.84 21.97 23.98
N ASN A 114 21.81 22.82 23.63
CA ASN A 114 23.07 22.35 23.03
C ASN A 114 23.95 21.58 24.03
N GLU A 115 23.98 21.99 25.30
CA GLU A 115 24.66 21.24 26.37
C GLU A 115 24.02 19.86 26.58
N LYS A 116 22.68 19.80 26.69
CA LYS A 116 21.93 18.54 26.84
C LYS A 116 22.11 17.62 25.63
N LYS A 117 22.16 18.17 24.42
CA LYS A 117 22.50 17.42 23.20
C LYS A 117 23.88 16.78 23.30
N GLY A 118 24.87 17.50 23.82
CA GLY A 118 26.21 16.96 24.07
C GLY A 118 26.17 15.77 25.03
N ALA A 119 25.47 15.92 26.16
CA ALA A 119 25.30 14.86 27.17
C ALA A 119 24.53 13.64 26.63
N ALA A 120 23.52 13.86 25.78
CA ALA A 120 22.79 12.79 25.11
C ALA A 120 23.70 11.98 24.18
N ILE A 121 24.54 12.66 23.38
CA ILE A 121 25.52 12.00 22.49
C ILE A 121 26.55 11.19 23.29
N GLU A 122 27.02 11.72 24.43
CA GLU A 122 27.93 10.99 25.32
C GLU A 122 27.27 9.73 25.87
N ALA A 123 26.05 9.84 26.41
CA ALA A 123 25.28 8.70 26.91
C ALA A 123 24.98 7.66 25.80
N LEU A 124 24.75 8.10 24.55
CA LEU A 124 24.58 7.21 23.41
C LEU A 124 25.85 6.39 23.14
N ASN A 125 27.01 7.03 23.17
CA ASN A 125 28.30 6.40 22.92
C ASN A 125 28.67 5.39 24.01
N ASP A 126 28.26 5.66 25.26
CA ASP A 126 28.46 4.77 26.41
C ASP A 126 27.42 3.62 26.47
N GLY A 127 26.40 3.65 25.60
CA GLY A 127 25.32 2.66 25.55
C GLY A 127 24.23 2.86 26.61
N GLU A 128 24.21 4.00 27.30
CA GLU A 128 23.21 4.37 28.31
C GLU A 128 21.93 4.93 27.65
N LEU A 129 21.22 4.12 26.87
CA LEU A 129 20.10 4.56 26.01
C LEU A 129 18.96 5.26 26.76
N GLN A 130 18.62 4.84 27.97
CA GLN A 130 17.57 5.49 28.78
C GLN A 130 17.97 6.91 29.21
N LYS A 131 19.25 7.11 29.48
CA LYS A 131 19.79 8.40 29.89
C LYS A 131 19.93 9.35 28.70
N GLU A 132 20.32 8.81 27.54
CA GLU A 132 20.29 9.52 26.27
C GLU A 132 18.88 10.04 25.95
N LEU A 133 17.88 9.16 26.03
CA LEU A 133 16.48 9.52 25.82
C LEU A 133 16.03 10.62 26.80
N THR A 134 16.44 10.50 28.07
CA THR A 134 16.14 11.51 29.10
C THR A 134 16.74 12.87 28.76
N TYR A 135 18.01 12.94 28.37
CA TYR A 135 18.65 14.22 28.00
C TYR A 135 18.07 14.82 26.73
N SER A 136 17.67 13.98 25.77
CA SER A 136 17.05 14.40 24.50
C SER A 136 15.65 14.99 24.72
N LEU A 137 14.88 14.43 25.66
CA LEU A 137 13.52 14.86 26.00
C LEU A 137 13.47 15.99 27.03
N MET A 138 14.59 16.36 27.66
CA MET A 138 14.57 17.42 28.69
C MET A 138 14.14 18.76 28.07
N PRO A 139 13.01 19.34 28.52
CA PRO A 139 12.51 20.58 27.95
C PRO A 139 13.54 21.70 28.12
N SER A 140 13.62 22.56 27.11
CA SER A 140 14.20 23.88 27.26
C SER A 140 13.17 24.66 28.07
N ASN A 141 13.46 24.94 29.33
CA ASN A 141 12.55 25.60 30.26
C ASN A 141 12.75 27.11 30.21
#